data_AF-A0A2E0MEW5-F1
#
_entry.id   AF-A0A2E0MEW5-F1
#
_cell.length_a   1.000
_cell.length_b   1.000
_cell.length_c   1.000
_cell.angle_alpha   90.00
_cell.angle_beta   90.00
_cell.angle_gamma   90.00
#
_symmetry.space_group_name_H-M   'P 1'
#
loop_
_entity.id
_entity.type
_entity.pdbx_description
1 polymer ?
#
loop_
_entity_poly.entity_id
_entity_poly.type
_entity_poly.pdbx_seq_one_letter_code
_entity_poly.pdbx_strand_id
1 'polypeptide(L)'
;MPVFRNYIPVFTCILFFSILSVSNAQSITGKYTGDGNSTKSITGLGGEPDVLLVIPSTGGTSGGEIQTWLHSSTMGADEVKFTNGGDIVANDFKTGYLSSIDSDGFTVDSKSNVLGTEYYYVVFSDADGSITTGTFTGSTSTQNIATGYEPAMVWVWGDNVNSPDYVKWATSSNPTWTNRFSHGCAWWGEDIFNGFSPIGFTVNSSTSSGSGVISGGVYHYVSFQGTLGTATPGWGSGPDKITTSVQPGFLMTRHNSIRGNSTFIRTHEMPSGESYIPDHRAAQTNGILDFYVDGYDVGNTGQLRNQ
;
A
#
# COMPACT_ATOMS: atom_id res chain seq x y z
N MET A 1 -53.77 -29.66 55.44
CA MET A 1 -52.93 -29.83 54.25
C MET A 1 -52.66 -28.45 53.65
N PRO A 2 -51.45 -27.89 53.78
CA PRO A 2 -51.09 -26.63 53.11
C PRO A 2 -50.57 -26.91 51.69
N VAL A 3 -51.06 -26.13 50.73
CA VAL A 3 -50.66 -26.18 49.33
C VAL A 3 -49.41 -25.34 49.16
N PHE A 4 -48.26 -25.96 48.84
CA PHE A 4 -47.03 -25.24 48.49
C PHE A 4 -47.17 -24.66 47.09
N ARG A 5 -47.12 -23.32 46.98
CA ARG A 5 -46.97 -22.58 45.72
C ARG A 5 -45.49 -22.60 45.31
N ASN A 6 -45.17 -23.27 44.21
CA ASN A 6 -43.87 -23.17 43.56
C ASN A 6 -43.73 -21.81 42.87
N TYR A 7 -42.83 -20.97 43.35
CA TYR A 7 -42.37 -19.78 42.65
C TYR A 7 -41.15 -20.18 41.81
N ILE A 8 -41.29 -20.17 40.48
CA ILE A 8 -40.16 -20.28 39.55
C ILE A 8 -39.55 -18.87 39.43
N PRO A 9 -38.29 -18.64 39.81
CA PRO A 9 -37.64 -17.36 39.54
C PRO A 9 -37.36 -17.24 38.05
N VAL A 10 -38.00 -16.27 37.39
CA VAL A 10 -37.67 -15.86 36.03
C VAL A 10 -36.39 -15.04 36.11
N PHE A 11 -35.26 -15.64 35.70
CA PHE A 11 -34.02 -14.90 35.48
C PHE A 11 -34.11 -14.20 34.13
N THR A 12 -34.34 -12.88 34.14
CA THR A 12 -34.19 -12.04 32.95
C THR A 12 -32.71 -11.83 32.69
N CYS A 13 -32.16 -12.53 31.70
CA CYS A 13 -30.82 -12.27 31.19
C CYS A 13 -30.89 -11.06 30.25
N ILE A 14 -30.38 -9.91 30.70
CA ILE A 14 -30.22 -8.73 29.83
C ILE A 14 -28.93 -8.94 29.05
N LEU A 15 -29.03 -9.34 27.78
CA LEU A 15 -27.92 -9.30 26.83
C LEU A 15 -27.64 -7.82 26.52
N PHE A 16 -26.54 -7.29 27.02
CA PHE A 16 -25.93 -6.11 26.43
C PHE A 16 -25.32 -6.52 25.09
N PHE A 17 -25.98 -6.19 23.98
CA PHE A 17 -25.29 -6.07 22.71
C PHE A 17 -24.48 -4.77 22.78
N SER A 18 -23.21 -4.87 23.17
CA SER A 18 -22.23 -3.89 22.71
C SER A 18 -22.26 -3.97 21.18
N ILE A 19 -22.69 -2.89 20.54
CA ILE A 19 -22.42 -2.71 19.11
C ILE A 19 -20.91 -2.56 19.05
N LEU A 20 -20.21 -3.69 18.83
CA LEU A 20 -18.83 -3.65 18.39
C LEU A 20 -18.89 -2.93 17.06
N SER A 21 -18.50 -1.66 17.04
CA SER A 21 -18.15 -0.99 15.80
C SER A 21 -17.11 -1.89 15.14
N VAL A 22 -17.47 -2.46 13.98
CA VAL A 22 -16.52 -3.14 13.13
C VAL A 22 -15.61 -2.04 12.60
N SER A 23 -14.54 -1.77 13.34
CA SER A 23 -13.41 -1.03 12.82
C SER A 23 -12.87 -1.91 11.70
N ASN A 24 -13.08 -1.49 10.47
CA ASN A 24 -12.40 -2.04 9.32
C ASN A 24 -11.17 -1.18 9.14
N ALA A 25 -10.02 -1.77 8.78
CA ALA A 25 -8.90 -1.05 8.18
C ALA A 25 -9.40 0.09 7.28
N GLN A 26 -9.18 1.32 7.71
CA GLN A 26 -9.63 2.50 6.98
C GLN A 26 -8.51 2.87 6.00
N SER A 27 -8.59 2.34 4.78
CA SER A 27 -7.93 3.03 3.68
C SER A 27 -8.74 4.29 3.36
N ILE A 28 -8.26 5.45 3.75
CA ILE A 28 -8.85 6.73 3.36
C ILE A 28 -8.17 7.17 2.09
N THR A 29 -8.96 7.54 1.10
CA THR A 29 -8.44 8.09 -0.15
C THR A 29 -9.02 9.47 -0.34
N GLY A 30 -8.23 10.33 -0.96
CA GLY A 30 -8.62 11.71 -1.19
C GLY A 30 -7.69 12.36 -2.19
N LYS A 31 -7.88 13.66 -2.39
CA LYS A 31 -7.02 14.47 -3.24
C LYS A 31 -6.87 15.89 -2.72
N TYR A 32 -5.81 16.55 -3.15
CA TYR A 32 -5.60 17.98 -2.91
C TYR A 32 -4.92 18.62 -4.12
N THR A 33 -5.13 19.92 -4.28
CA THR A 33 -4.41 20.73 -5.27
C THR A 33 -3.33 21.54 -4.56
N GLY A 34 -2.11 21.46 -5.06
CA GLY A 34 -0.99 22.24 -4.56
C GLY A 34 -1.25 23.74 -4.75
N ASP A 35 -0.92 24.52 -3.73
CA ASP A 35 -1.14 25.97 -3.70
C ASP A 35 0.15 26.80 -3.83
N GLY A 36 1.31 26.13 -3.98
CA GLY A 36 2.60 26.77 -4.19
C GLY A 36 3.25 27.34 -2.92
N ASN A 37 2.61 27.22 -1.75
CA ASN A 37 3.23 27.62 -0.48
C ASN A 37 4.30 26.61 -0.04
N SER A 38 5.10 27.01 0.96
CA SER A 38 6.14 26.14 1.54
C SER A 38 5.58 24.84 2.10
N THR A 39 4.37 24.90 2.65
CA THR A 39 3.66 23.75 3.23
C THR A 39 2.18 23.82 2.94
N LYS A 40 1.51 22.66 2.99
CA LYS A 40 0.06 22.55 2.95
C LYS A 40 -0.40 21.44 3.88
N SER A 41 -1.27 21.77 4.82
CA SER A 41 -1.89 20.79 5.72
C SER A 41 -3.12 20.15 5.07
N ILE A 42 -3.19 18.83 5.14
CA ILE A 42 -4.32 18.00 4.75
C ILE A 42 -4.90 17.44 6.04
N THR A 43 -6.13 17.83 6.39
CA THR A 43 -6.80 17.47 7.65
C THR A 43 -8.14 16.78 7.40
N GLY A 44 -8.81 16.33 8.45
CA GLY A 44 -10.10 15.65 8.36
C GLY A 44 -10.00 14.17 8.01
N LEU A 45 -8.86 13.54 8.28
CA LEU A 45 -8.68 12.10 8.10
C LEU A 45 -9.29 11.28 9.25
N GLY A 46 -9.61 11.91 10.38
CA GLY A 46 -10.17 11.24 11.56
C GLY A 46 -9.13 10.46 12.39
N GLY A 47 -7.85 10.57 12.05
CA GLY A 47 -6.74 9.94 12.76
C GLY A 47 -5.38 10.22 12.12
N GLU A 48 -4.33 9.76 12.81
CA GLU A 48 -2.95 9.82 12.34
C GLU A 48 -2.67 8.71 11.31
N PRO A 49 -2.06 9.01 10.15
CA PRO A 49 -1.63 8.02 9.18
C PRO A 49 -0.50 7.09 9.69
N ASP A 50 -0.68 5.77 9.57
CA ASP A 50 0.41 4.79 9.73
C ASP A 50 1.20 4.58 8.44
N VAL A 51 0.49 4.67 7.30
CA VAL A 51 1.07 4.58 5.97
C VAL A 51 0.40 5.63 5.09
N LEU A 52 1.21 6.41 4.39
CA LEU A 52 0.75 7.43 3.47
C LEU A 52 1.38 7.17 2.10
N LEU A 53 0.58 7.09 1.06
CA LEU A 53 1.00 7.04 -0.34
C LEU A 53 0.46 8.29 -1.03
N VAL A 54 1.32 9.08 -1.65
CA VAL A 54 0.93 10.27 -2.42
C VAL A 54 1.35 10.10 -3.88
N ILE A 55 0.40 10.38 -4.77
CA ILE A 55 0.45 10.11 -6.20
C ILE A 55 0.16 11.43 -6.92
N PRO A 56 1.15 12.09 -7.50
CA PRO A 56 0.90 13.30 -8.26
C PRO A 56 0.17 12.98 -9.58
N SER A 57 -0.79 13.82 -9.95
CA SER A 57 -1.56 13.69 -11.20
C SER A 57 -0.69 13.84 -12.45
N THR A 58 0.38 14.62 -12.34
CA THR A 58 1.43 14.79 -13.33
C THR A 58 2.71 14.14 -12.77
N GLY A 59 3.27 13.16 -13.46
CA GLY A 59 4.49 12.53 -12.97
C GLY A 59 5.70 13.38 -13.32
N GLY A 60 6.61 13.57 -12.37
CA GLY A 60 7.86 14.27 -12.59
C GLY A 60 8.86 13.47 -13.42
N THR A 61 9.87 14.17 -13.94
CA THR A 61 11.03 13.56 -14.58
C THR A 61 11.77 12.65 -13.58
N SER A 62 12.48 11.62 -14.03
CA SER A 62 13.51 10.97 -13.19
C SER A 62 14.46 12.05 -12.69
N GLY A 63 14.47 12.31 -11.37
CA GLY A 63 15.20 13.42 -10.75
C GLY A 63 14.41 14.74 -10.56
N GLY A 64 13.13 14.79 -10.93
CA GLY A 64 12.25 15.94 -10.73
C GLY A 64 11.63 16.01 -9.34
N GLU A 65 11.10 17.19 -9.00
CA GLU A 65 10.48 17.51 -7.69
C GLU A 65 9.12 16.83 -7.44
N ILE A 66 8.50 16.23 -8.47
CA ILE A 66 7.14 15.68 -8.36
C ILE A 66 7.20 14.16 -8.54
N GLN A 67 7.12 13.38 -7.47
CA GLN A 67 7.23 11.92 -7.54
C GLN A 67 6.17 11.23 -6.70
N THR A 68 5.82 10.00 -7.08
CA THR A 68 5.02 9.13 -6.21
C THR A 68 5.90 8.65 -5.06
N TRP A 69 5.46 8.91 -3.84
CA TRP A 69 6.22 8.58 -2.64
C TRP A 69 5.32 7.95 -1.59
N LEU A 70 5.95 7.16 -0.72
CA LEU A 70 5.30 6.62 0.47
C LEU A 70 6.02 7.08 1.73
N HIS A 71 5.28 7.06 2.83
CA HIS A 71 5.76 7.23 4.19
C HIS A 71 5.12 6.15 5.06
N SER A 72 5.80 5.75 6.14
CA SER A 72 5.21 4.92 7.18
C SER A 72 5.65 5.41 8.55
N SER A 73 4.89 5.07 9.58
CA SER A 73 5.17 5.39 11.00
C SER A 73 6.51 4.86 11.53
N THR A 74 7.21 4.03 10.75
CA THR A 74 8.55 3.52 11.08
C THR A 74 9.70 4.39 10.53
N MET A 75 9.40 5.43 9.75
CA MET A 75 10.36 6.35 9.16
C MET A 75 10.43 7.67 9.96
N GLY A 76 11.44 8.50 9.72
CA GLY A 76 11.47 9.87 10.24
C GLY A 76 10.27 10.68 9.76
N ALA A 77 9.78 11.62 10.60
CA ALA A 77 8.51 12.32 10.37
C ALA A 77 8.43 13.16 9.07
N ASP A 78 9.58 13.55 8.50
CA ASP A 78 9.70 14.30 7.24
C ASP A 78 10.30 13.45 6.10
N GLU A 79 10.54 12.16 6.36
CA GLU A 79 11.15 11.24 5.41
C GLU A 79 10.10 10.57 4.54
N VAL A 80 10.39 10.48 3.24
CA VAL A 80 9.59 9.71 2.29
C VAL A 80 10.47 8.76 1.49
N LYS A 81 9.89 7.65 1.04
CA LYS A 81 10.51 6.69 0.13
C LYS A 81 9.86 6.83 -1.24
N PHE A 82 10.67 7.05 -2.27
CA PHE A 82 10.18 7.03 -3.63
C PHE A 82 9.83 5.61 -4.07
N THR A 83 8.76 5.51 -4.85
CA THR A 83 8.22 4.24 -5.35
C THR A 83 8.74 3.89 -6.75
N ASN A 84 9.45 4.82 -7.40
CA ASN A 84 9.95 4.71 -8.76
C ASN A 84 11.45 4.43 -8.84
N GLY A 85 11.88 3.89 -9.99
CA GLY A 85 13.25 3.42 -10.18
C GLY A 85 13.87 3.75 -11.52
N GLY A 86 14.88 4.61 -11.48
CA GLY A 86 15.69 4.93 -12.66
C GLY A 86 17.10 5.45 -12.34
N ASP A 87 17.40 5.80 -11.08
CA ASP A 87 18.72 6.27 -10.64
C ASP A 87 18.96 5.90 -9.16
N ILE A 88 20.22 5.96 -8.72
CA ILE A 88 20.72 5.88 -7.32
C ILE A 88 19.87 6.71 -6.33
N VAL A 89 19.13 7.70 -6.85
CA VAL A 89 18.18 8.54 -6.13
C VAL A 89 17.14 7.74 -5.34
N ALA A 90 16.77 6.50 -5.69
CA ALA A 90 15.69 5.79 -4.97
C ALA A 90 16.11 5.08 -3.67
N ASN A 91 17.41 4.87 -3.43
CA ASN A 91 17.86 4.13 -2.24
C ASN A 91 17.62 4.92 -0.96
N ASP A 92 17.84 6.22 -1.01
CA ASP A 92 17.78 7.05 0.19
C ASP A 92 16.38 7.60 0.45
N PHE A 93 16.08 7.79 1.74
CA PHE A 93 14.94 8.61 2.13
C PHE A 93 15.11 10.04 1.64
N LYS A 94 13.97 10.67 1.35
CA LYS A 94 13.89 12.01 0.79
C LYS A 94 13.13 12.91 1.74
N THR A 95 13.57 14.16 1.78
CA THR A 95 12.94 15.23 2.56
C THR A 95 12.46 16.35 1.65
N GLY A 96 11.63 17.24 2.21
CA GLY A 96 11.01 18.35 1.47
C GLY A 96 9.77 17.94 0.67
N TYR A 97 9.25 16.72 0.86
CA TYR A 97 7.99 16.23 0.31
C TYR A 97 6.90 16.15 1.39
N LEU A 98 7.29 15.70 2.58
CA LEU A 98 6.46 15.60 3.78
C LEU A 98 7.11 16.48 4.85
N SER A 99 6.29 17.27 5.54
CA SER A 99 6.70 18.12 6.65
C SER A 99 6.42 17.45 7.99
N SER A 100 5.23 16.87 8.13
CA SER A 100 4.80 16.16 9.34
C SER A 100 3.66 15.18 9.06
N ILE A 101 3.60 14.16 9.92
CA ILE A 101 2.40 13.37 10.16
C ILE A 101 1.67 14.01 11.35
N ASP A 102 0.36 14.24 11.21
CA ASP A 102 -0.45 15.02 12.14
C ASP A 102 -1.58 14.14 12.70
N SER A 103 -2.11 14.48 13.89
CA SER A 103 -3.13 13.66 14.58
C SER A 103 -4.46 13.47 13.83
N ASP A 104 -4.72 14.29 12.81
CA ASP A 104 -5.94 14.26 11.98
C ASP A 104 -5.58 14.40 10.48
N GLY A 105 -4.35 14.05 10.10
CA GLY A 105 -3.82 14.53 8.84
C GLY A 105 -2.36 14.28 8.56
N PHE A 106 -1.87 15.04 7.59
CA PHE A 106 -0.45 15.20 7.30
C PHE A 106 -0.23 16.58 6.68
N THR A 107 0.97 17.10 6.83
CA THR A 107 1.38 18.35 6.19
C THR A 107 2.46 18.07 5.17
N VAL A 108 2.19 18.41 3.92
CA VAL A 108 3.16 18.26 2.81
C VAL A 108 4.04 19.50 2.68
N ASP A 109 5.24 19.32 2.19
CA ASP A 109 6.19 20.39 1.88
C ASP A 109 6.11 20.82 0.40
N SER A 110 6.86 21.87 0.05
CA SER A 110 6.89 22.51 -1.27
C SER A 110 6.98 21.57 -2.47
N LYS A 111 7.73 20.46 -2.42
CA LYS A 111 7.86 19.51 -3.54
C LYS A 111 6.57 18.72 -3.80
N SER A 112 5.74 18.56 -2.77
CA SER A 112 4.41 17.94 -2.84
C SER A 112 3.29 18.98 -2.77
N ASN A 113 3.59 20.27 -2.94
CA ASN A 113 2.64 21.37 -2.91
C ASN A 113 2.81 22.31 -4.12
N VAL A 114 3.12 21.75 -5.29
CA VAL A 114 3.36 22.55 -6.50
C VAL A 114 2.05 23.18 -6.98
N LEU A 115 2.08 24.51 -7.22
CA LEU A 115 0.89 25.29 -7.60
C LEU A 115 0.15 24.67 -8.79
N GLY A 116 -1.14 24.39 -8.60
CA GLY A 116 -2.02 23.86 -9.64
C GLY A 116 -1.83 22.38 -9.96
N THR A 117 -0.90 21.68 -9.31
CA THR A 117 -0.74 20.23 -9.45
C THR A 117 -1.75 19.52 -8.54
N GLU A 118 -2.56 18.63 -9.09
CA GLU A 118 -3.42 17.75 -8.30
C GLU A 118 -2.61 16.56 -7.79
N TYR A 119 -2.83 16.16 -6.54
CA TYR A 119 -2.21 15.01 -5.89
C TYR A 119 -3.32 14.15 -5.30
N TYR A 120 -3.25 12.85 -5.56
CA TYR A 120 -4.09 11.86 -4.91
C TYR A 120 -3.35 11.26 -3.73
N TYR A 121 -4.07 10.85 -2.69
CA TYR A 121 -3.46 10.16 -1.57
C TYR A 121 -4.25 8.93 -1.15
N VAL A 122 -3.53 7.99 -0.55
CA VAL A 122 -4.06 6.84 0.17
C VAL A 122 -3.42 6.84 1.55
N VAL A 123 -4.25 6.83 2.57
CA VAL A 123 -3.86 6.76 3.97
C VAL A 123 -4.35 5.43 4.51
N PHE A 124 -3.48 4.72 5.21
CA PHE A 124 -3.85 3.57 6.00
C PHE A 124 -3.51 3.86 7.45
N SER A 125 -4.45 3.57 8.35
CA SER A 125 -4.27 3.68 9.80
C SER A 125 -4.63 2.36 10.46
N ASP A 126 -3.84 1.94 11.44
CA ASP A 126 -4.08 0.72 12.22
C ASP A 126 -5.12 0.97 13.32
N ALA A 127 -6.39 0.92 12.93
CA ALA A 127 -7.52 1.13 13.84
C ALA A 127 -8.02 -0.16 14.52
N ASP A 128 -7.60 -1.34 14.05
CA ASP A 128 -8.17 -2.65 14.42
C ASP A 128 -7.14 -3.80 14.46
N GLY A 129 -5.86 -3.54 14.24
CA GLY A 129 -4.82 -4.57 14.11
C GLY A 129 -4.76 -5.22 12.73
N SER A 130 -5.47 -4.67 11.74
CA SER A 130 -5.51 -5.21 10.38
C SER A 130 -4.30 -4.83 9.54
N ILE A 131 -3.50 -3.86 10.01
CA ILE A 131 -2.25 -3.43 9.40
C ILE A 131 -1.15 -3.53 10.44
N THR A 132 0.05 -3.89 10.01
CA THR A 132 1.23 -3.86 10.88
C THR A 132 2.38 -3.22 10.14
N THR A 133 2.88 -2.11 10.65
CA THR A 133 4.14 -1.52 10.21
C THR A 133 5.27 -1.98 11.10
N GLY A 134 6.47 -2.13 10.55
CA GLY A 134 7.63 -2.48 11.36
C GLY A 134 8.92 -2.41 10.59
N THR A 135 10.02 -2.71 11.28
CA THR A 135 11.34 -2.82 10.69
C THR A 135 11.97 -4.17 10.97
N PHE A 136 12.92 -4.56 10.12
CA PHE A 136 13.82 -5.68 10.38
C PHE A 136 15.19 -5.41 9.79
N THR A 137 16.22 -5.99 10.41
CA THR A 137 17.58 -5.96 9.87
C THR A 137 17.82 -7.23 9.06
N GLY A 138 18.30 -7.08 7.82
CA GLY A 138 18.62 -8.20 6.94
C GLY A 138 19.69 -9.12 7.55
N SER A 139 19.55 -10.42 7.31
CA SER A 139 20.46 -11.48 7.76
C SER A 139 21.16 -12.16 6.58
N THR A 140 22.13 -13.02 6.85
CA THR A 140 22.72 -13.93 5.88
C THR A 140 21.86 -15.17 5.60
N SER A 141 20.82 -15.41 6.39
CA SER A 141 19.85 -16.51 6.21
C SER A 141 18.44 -15.98 5.96
N THR A 142 17.54 -16.84 5.47
CA THR A 142 16.09 -16.58 5.45
C THR A 142 15.61 -16.16 6.85
N GLN A 143 14.74 -15.15 6.91
CA GLN A 143 14.19 -14.61 8.14
C GLN A 143 12.67 -14.72 8.15
N ASN A 144 12.12 -15.07 9.31
CA ASN A 144 10.68 -14.99 9.58
C ASN A 144 10.40 -13.65 10.24
N ILE A 145 9.49 -12.87 9.68
CA ILE A 145 9.05 -11.59 10.21
C ILE A 145 7.64 -11.78 10.75
N ALA A 146 7.48 -11.60 12.07
CA ALA A 146 6.21 -11.81 12.74
C ALA A 146 5.32 -10.56 12.65
N THR A 147 4.08 -10.75 12.20
CA THR A 147 3.04 -9.71 12.14
C THR A 147 1.82 -10.09 12.98
N GLY A 148 1.75 -11.34 13.46
CA GLY A 148 0.66 -11.85 14.31
C GLY A 148 -0.51 -12.45 13.54
N TYR A 149 -0.48 -12.44 12.21
CA TYR A 149 -1.49 -13.03 11.33
C TYR A 149 -0.87 -13.44 9.98
N GLU A 150 -1.59 -14.21 9.17
CA GLU A 150 -1.22 -14.45 7.77
C GLU A 150 -1.52 -13.22 6.92
N PRO A 151 -0.51 -12.56 6.31
CA PRO A 151 -0.77 -11.38 5.49
C PRO A 151 -1.54 -11.74 4.21
N ALA A 152 -2.44 -10.88 3.76
CA ALA A 152 -2.93 -10.91 2.38
C ALA A 152 -2.01 -10.15 1.42
N MET A 153 -1.31 -9.13 1.92
CA MET A 153 -0.33 -8.36 1.17
C MET A 153 0.78 -7.88 2.10
N VAL A 154 2.00 -7.82 1.59
CA VAL A 154 3.14 -7.23 2.31
C VAL A 154 3.89 -6.30 1.36
N TRP A 155 4.24 -5.12 1.84
CA TRP A 155 5.18 -4.19 1.20
C TRP A 155 6.50 -4.17 1.97
N VAL A 156 7.63 -4.13 1.29
CA VAL A 156 8.98 -4.04 1.88
C VAL A 156 9.83 -3.05 1.10
N TRP A 157 10.59 -2.21 1.79
CA TRP A 157 11.60 -1.33 1.19
C TRP A 157 12.81 -1.16 2.11
N GLY A 158 13.98 -0.89 1.52
CA GLY A 158 15.22 -0.62 2.27
C GLY A 158 15.34 0.83 2.72
N ASP A 159 15.91 1.00 3.91
CA ASP A 159 16.45 2.26 4.46
C ASP A 159 17.89 2.45 3.97
N ASN A 160 18.08 3.28 2.95
CA ASN A 160 19.41 3.57 2.37
C ASN A 160 20.19 2.30 1.97
N VAL A 161 19.48 1.20 1.66
CA VAL A 161 20.08 -0.07 1.28
C VAL A 161 20.03 -0.25 -0.24
N ASN A 162 21.11 -0.79 -0.82
CA ASN A 162 21.22 -1.02 -2.27
C ASN A 162 20.28 -2.11 -2.81
N SER A 163 19.62 -2.89 -1.95
CA SER A 163 18.59 -3.87 -2.33
C SER A 163 17.63 -4.16 -1.17
N PRO A 164 16.29 -4.18 -1.39
CA PRO A 164 15.67 -3.65 -2.59
C PRO A 164 15.78 -2.13 -2.60
N ASP A 165 16.21 -1.61 -3.74
CA ASP A 165 16.28 -0.20 -4.08
C ASP A 165 14.88 0.47 -4.07
N TYR A 166 13.84 -0.30 -4.42
CA TYR A 166 12.45 0.14 -4.49
C TYR A 166 11.53 -0.58 -3.51
N VAL A 167 10.33 -0.03 -3.38
CA VAL A 167 9.22 -0.71 -2.71
C VAL A 167 8.85 -1.97 -3.48
N LYS A 168 8.93 -3.09 -2.79
CA LYS A 168 8.55 -4.42 -3.28
C LYS A 168 7.28 -4.88 -2.57
N TRP A 169 6.51 -5.74 -3.22
CA TRP A 169 5.31 -6.31 -2.61
C TRP A 169 5.03 -7.75 -3.04
N ALA A 170 4.29 -8.47 -2.22
CA ALA A 170 3.76 -9.80 -2.51
C ALA A 170 2.34 -9.94 -1.93
N THR A 171 1.60 -10.96 -2.39
CA THR A 171 0.25 -11.25 -1.89
C THR A 171 0.11 -12.71 -1.47
N SER A 172 -0.90 -13.04 -0.67
CA SER A 172 -1.18 -14.41 -0.25
C SER A 172 -1.50 -15.35 -1.42
N SER A 173 -1.98 -14.81 -2.54
CA SER A 173 -2.19 -15.61 -3.77
C SER A 173 -0.88 -16.01 -4.45
N ASN A 174 0.21 -15.31 -4.17
CA ASN A 174 1.54 -15.60 -4.71
C ASN A 174 2.65 -15.12 -3.76
N PRO A 175 2.81 -15.77 -2.59
CA PRO A 175 3.55 -15.19 -1.47
C PRO A 175 5.08 -15.32 -1.63
N THR A 176 5.55 -16.00 -2.67
CA THR A 176 6.97 -16.09 -3.05
C THR A 176 7.33 -15.18 -4.22
N TRP A 177 6.34 -14.57 -4.88
CA TRP A 177 6.60 -13.73 -6.04
C TRP A 177 6.70 -12.26 -5.64
N THR A 178 7.92 -11.75 -5.66
CA THR A 178 8.20 -10.34 -5.46
C THR A 178 7.79 -9.51 -6.68
N ASN A 179 6.99 -8.48 -6.40
CA ASN A 179 6.55 -7.47 -7.35
C ASN A 179 7.23 -6.13 -7.02
N ARG A 180 7.38 -5.26 -8.01
CA ARG A 180 7.88 -3.88 -7.83
C ARG A 180 6.73 -2.90 -7.92
N PHE A 181 6.79 -1.78 -7.20
CA PHE A 181 5.90 -0.64 -7.46
C PHE A 181 6.18 0.00 -8.83
N SER A 182 7.44 0.03 -9.28
CA SER A 182 7.87 0.62 -10.57
C SER A 182 7.69 -0.29 -11.79
N HIS A 183 7.85 0.28 -12.98
CA HIS A 183 7.95 -0.40 -14.27
C HIS A 183 9.21 -1.28 -14.36
N GLY A 184 9.09 -2.30 -15.20
CA GLY A 184 10.16 -3.25 -15.47
C GLY A 184 9.90 -4.56 -14.73
N CYS A 185 9.94 -5.66 -15.48
CA CYS A 185 9.99 -6.97 -14.85
C CYS A 185 11.36 -7.14 -14.16
N ALA A 186 11.35 -7.85 -13.04
CA ALA A 186 12.55 -8.40 -12.42
C ALA A 186 13.18 -9.38 -13.42
N TRP A 187 13.98 -8.86 -14.37
CA TRP A 187 14.89 -9.70 -15.11
C TRP A 187 15.99 -10.07 -14.10
N TRP A 188 15.97 -11.33 -13.67
CA TRP A 188 16.93 -11.96 -12.75
C TRP A 188 16.78 -11.56 -11.27
N GLY A 189 16.14 -12.44 -10.49
CA GLY A 189 16.36 -12.56 -9.04
C GLY A 189 16.06 -11.31 -8.23
N GLU A 190 14.79 -11.02 -7.98
CA GLU A 190 14.43 -10.18 -6.84
C GLU A 190 13.59 -11.01 -5.88
N ASP A 191 14.15 -12.09 -5.36
CA ASP A 191 13.40 -13.05 -4.57
C ASP A 191 13.35 -12.62 -3.11
N ILE A 192 12.88 -11.39 -2.83
CA ILE A 192 12.76 -10.87 -1.46
C ILE A 192 11.83 -11.77 -0.64
N PHE A 193 10.65 -12.12 -1.14
CA PHE A 193 9.65 -12.89 -0.38
C PHE A 193 9.83 -14.40 -0.55
N ASN A 194 9.66 -15.16 0.54
CA ASN A 194 9.79 -16.62 0.57
C ASN A 194 8.56 -17.33 1.16
N GLY A 195 7.40 -16.68 1.10
CA GLY A 195 6.15 -17.23 1.58
C GLY A 195 5.54 -16.47 2.76
N PHE A 196 4.25 -16.70 2.95
CA PHE A 196 3.46 -16.21 4.06
C PHE A 196 3.13 -17.39 4.98
N SER A 197 2.88 -17.09 6.25
CA SER A 197 2.60 -18.05 7.30
C SER A 197 1.51 -17.50 8.22
N PRO A 198 0.85 -18.34 9.04
CA PRO A 198 -0.19 -17.90 9.97
C PRO A 198 0.20 -16.77 10.94
N ILE A 199 1.49 -16.48 11.09
CA ILE A 199 2.02 -15.48 12.04
C ILE A 199 2.84 -14.37 11.36
N GLY A 200 2.93 -14.35 10.03
CA GLY A 200 3.64 -13.31 9.29
C GLY A 200 4.20 -13.79 7.95
N PHE A 201 5.34 -13.24 7.54
CA PHE A 201 5.95 -13.53 6.24
C PHE A 201 7.43 -13.86 6.37
N THR A 202 8.00 -14.43 5.31
CA THR A 202 9.42 -14.78 5.27
C THR A 202 10.13 -14.04 4.15
N VAL A 203 11.37 -13.64 4.41
CA VAL A 203 12.24 -12.97 3.43
C VAL A 203 13.53 -13.75 3.19
N ASN A 204 14.00 -13.77 1.94
CA ASN A 204 15.29 -14.37 1.60
C ASN A 204 16.43 -13.37 1.81
N SER A 205 17.56 -13.87 2.32
CA SER A 205 18.81 -13.13 2.30
C SER A 205 19.36 -12.99 0.89
N SER A 206 20.07 -11.89 0.63
CA SER A 206 20.75 -11.70 -0.65
C SER A 206 21.87 -12.71 -0.81
N THR A 207 21.72 -13.68 -1.71
CA THR A 207 22.87 -14.41 -2.26
C THR A 207 23.60 -13.52 -3.28
N SER A 208 24.83 -13.87 -3.63
CA SER A 208 25.80 -13.13 -4.46
C SER A 208 25.33 -12.54 -5.82
N SER A 209 24.06 -12.71 -6.18
CA SER A 209 23.36 -12.11 -7.33
C SER A 209 22.65 -10.77 -7.03
N GLY A 210 22.70 -10.24 -5.80
CA GLY A 210 22.02 -8.98 -5.44
C GLY A 210 20.50 -9.14 -5.22
N SER A 211 20.05 -10.38 -5.03
CA SER A 211 18.65 -10.80 -4.98
C SER A 211 18.24 -11.11 -3.55
N GLY A 212 17.54 -10.20 -2.85
CA GLY A 212 17.11 -10.43 -1.47
C GLY A 212 17.48 -9.28 -0.52
N VAL A 213 17.27 -9.51 0.78
CA VAL A 213 17.65 -8.55 1.84
C VAL A 213 19.14 -8.69 2.15
N ILE A 214 19.86 -7.57 2.12
CA ILE A 214 21.29 -7.49 2.40
C ILE A 214 21.51 -7.57 3.91
N SER A 215 22.45 -8.41 4.33
CA SER A 215 22.84 -8.53 5.73
C SER A 215 23.26 -7.19 6.32
N GLY A 216 22.66 -6.81 7.46
CA GLY A 216 22.91 -5.54 8.13
C GLY A 216 22.14 -4.34 7.57
N GLY A 217 21.47 -4.49 6.42
CA GLY A 217 20.56 -3.47 5.90
C GLY A 217 19.30 -3.37 6.76
N VAL A 218 18.78 -2.16 6.94
CA VAL A 218 17.49 -1.95 7.63
C VAL A 218 16.38 -1.89 6.58
N TYR A 219 15.28 -2.56 6.87
CA TYR A 219 14.12 -2.65 6.00
C TYR A 219 12.88 -2.28 6.77
N HIS A 220 11.99 -1.57 6.11
CA HIS A 220 10.66 -1.23 6.60
C HIS A 220 9.65 -2.13 5.88
N TYR A 221 8.56 -2.44 6.56
CA TYR A 221 7.47 -3.19 5.97
C TYR A 221 6.11 -2.65 6.40
N VAL A 222 5.12 -2.94 5.55
CA VAL A 222 3.69 -2.86 5.89
C VAL A 222 3.09 -4.21 5.56
N SER A 223 2.42 -4.82 6.51
CA SER A 223 1.65 -6.04 6.34
C SER A 223 0.16 -5.70 6.43
N PHE A 224 -0.64 -6.27 5.54
CA PHE A 224 -2.09 -6.12 5.51
C PHE A 224 -2.72 -7.50 5.77
N GLN A 225 -3.56 -7.62 6.79
CA GLN A 225 -4.33 -8.83 7.07
C GLN A 225 -5.33 -9.11 5.95
N GLY A 226 -5.77 -10.36 5.73
CA GLY A 226 -6.66 -10.72 4.61
C GLY A 226 -8.17 -10.60 4.79
N THR A 227 -8.64 -9.90 5.82
CA THR A 227 -10.09 -9.72 6.01
C THR A 227 -10.67 -8.77 4.96
N LEU A 228 -11.92 -8.99 4.56
CA LEU A 228 -12.65 -8.15 3.61
C LEU A 228 -12.56 -6.66 4.00
N GLY A 229 -11.80 -5.88 3.23
CA GLY A 229 -11.58 -4.44 3.47
C GLY A 229 -10.12 -3.96 3.39
N THR A 230 -9.14 -4.85 3.51
CA THR A 230 -7.69 -4.50 3.51
C THR A 230 -6.97 -4.84 2.21
N ALA A 231 -7.11 -6.09 1.75
CA ALA A 231 -6.54 -6.58 0.50
C ALA A 231 -7.20 -7.92 0.13
N THR A 232 -7.88 -7.98 -1.02
CA THR A 232 -8.37 -9.25 -1.59
C THR A 232 -7.62 -9.52 -2.89
N PRO A 233 -6.70 -10.50 -2.93
CA PRO A 233 -6.02 -10.83 -4.16
C PRO A 233 -6.98 -11.52 -5.15
N GLY A 234 -6.80 -11.25 -6.43
CA GLY A 234 -7.62 -11.80 -7.51
C GLY A 234 -6.89 -11.86 -8.85
N TRP A 235 -7.43 -12.63 -9.80
CA TRP A 235 -6.89 -12.80 -11.14
C TRP A 235 -7.96 -12.45 -12.18
N GLY A 236 -7.57 -11.75 -13.26
CA GLY A 236 -8.41 -11.41 -14.41
C GLY A 236 -7.62 -11.41 -15.72
N SER A 237 -8.32 -11.49 -16.85
CA SER A 237 -7.75 -11.68 -18.19
C SER A 237 -8.29 -10.66 -19.21
N GLY A 238 -7.72 -9.46 -19.26
CA GLY A 238 -8.09 -8.44 -20.25
C GLY A 238 -9.14 -7.47 -19.71
N PRO A 239 -9.95 -6.81 -20.57
CA PRO A 239 -11.03 -5.92 -20.12
C PRO A 239 -12.13 -6.74 -19.45
N ASP A 240 -11.91 -7.05 -18.18
CA ASP A 240 -12.78 -7.89 -17.36
C ASP A 240 -13.31 -7.06 -16.19
N LYS A 241 -14.63 -7.12 -16.01
CA LYS A 241 -15.25 -6.72 -14.75
C LYS A 241 -14.96 -7.80 -13.72
N ILE A 242 -14.12 -7.47 -12.75
CA ILE A 242 -13.85 -8.35 -11.62
C ILE A 242 -14.87 -8.03 -10.54
N THR A 243 -15.73 -9.00 -10.25
CA THR A 243 -16.75 -8.87 -9.22
C THR A 243 -16.17 -9.20 -7.85
N THR A 244 -16.40 -8.32 -6.88
CA THR A 244 -16.05 -8.46 -5.48
C THR A 244 -17.31 -8.28 -4.63
N SER A 245 -17.24 -8.59 -3.34
CA SER A 245 -18.37 -8.33 -2.43
C SER A 245 -18.44 -6.87 -1.94
N VAL A 246 -17.47 -6.03 -2.30
CA VAL A 246 -17.38 -4.61 -1.91
C VAL A 246 -16.68 -3.79 -3.00
N GLN A 247 -17.07 -2.53 -3.17
CA GLN A 247 -16.32 -1.56 -3.96
C GLN A 247 -14.95 -1.28 -3.32
N PRO A 248 -13.83 -1.43 -4.04
CA PRO A 248 -12.53 -1.06 -3.51
C PRO A 248 -12.39 0.48 -3.44
N GLY A 249 -11.83 0.99 -2.34
CA GLY A 249 -11.44 2.41 -2.23
C GLY A 249 -10.06 2.70 -2.86
N PHE A 250 -9.19 1.69 -2.80
CA PHE A 250 -7.86 1.66 -3.41
C PHE A 250 -7.66 0.30 -4.07
N LEU A 251 -7.04 0.30 -5.25
CA LEU A 251 -6.72 -0.92 -5.96
C LEU A 251 -5.29 -0.86 -6.49
N MET A 252 -4.55 -1.95 -6.27
CA MET A 252 -3.29 -2.23 -6.94
C MET A 252 -3.46 -3.46 -7.83
N THR A 253 -3.01 -3.37 -9.08
CA THR A 253 -2.97 -4.51 -9.99
C THR A 253 -1.60 -4.61 -10.65
N ARG A 254 -1.26 -5.84 -11.04
CA ARG A 254 -0.08 -6.09 -11.87
C ARG A 254 -0.48 -7.00 -13.01
N HIS A 255 0.07 -6.74 -14.18
CA HIS A 255 -0.08 -7.63 -15.32
C HIS A 255 0.92 -8.81 -15.25
N ASN A 256 0.45 -10.03 -15.57
CA ASN A 256 1.22 -11.28 -15.51
C ASN A 256 2.01 -11.59 -16.80
N SER A 257 2.26 -10.61 -17.67
CA SER A 257 3.10 -10.82 -18.86
C SER A 257 4.57 -10.94 -18.48
N ILE A 258 5.38 -11.56 -19.33
CA ILE A 258 6.84 -11.63 -19.16
C ILE A 258 7.56 -10.37 -19.65
N ARG A 259 6.85 -9.35 -20.18
CA ARG A 259 7.44 -8.12 -20.71
C ARG A 259 6.56 -6.89 -20.41
N GLY A 260 7.01 -6.01 -19.51
CA GLY A 260 6.40 -4.69 -19.25
C GLY A 260 5.51 -4.57 -18.01
N ASN A 261 5.90 -5.18 -16.89
CA ASN A 261 5.03 -5.35 -15.72
C ASN A 261 5.06 -4.16 -14.78
N SER A 262 4.28 -3.15 -15.09
CA SER A 262 3.99 -2.07 -14.17
C SER A 262 2.95 -2.49 -13.13
N THR A 263 3.12 -2.02 -11.90
CA THR A 263 2.02 -1.96 -10.94
C THR A 263 1.15 -0.78 -11.31
N PHE A 264 -0.14 -1.02 -11.53
CA PHE A 264 -1.13 0.04 -11.68
C PHE A 264 -1.81 0.27 -10.34
N ILE A 265 -1.99 1.54 -9.99
CA ILE A 265 -2.70 1.96 -8.78
C ILE A 265 -3.85 2.89 -9.16
N ARG A 266 -4.98 2.75 -8.45
CA ARG A 266 -6.15 3.63 -8.62
C ARG A 266 -6.82 3.89 -7.28
N THR A 267 -7.31 5.12 -7.11
CA THR A 267 -8.24 5.52 -6.05
C THR A 267 -9.56 5.97 -6.68
N HIS A 268 -10.62 6.07 -5.89
CA HIS A 268 -11.93 6.55 -6.37
C HIS A 268 -11.91 8.04 -6.79
N GLU A 269 -10.88 8.77 -6.36
CA GLU A 269 -10.69 10.20 -6.63
C GLU A 269 -10.12 10.48 -8.02
N MET A 270 -9.53 9.45 -8.65
CA MET A 270 -8.97 9.54 -9.98
C MET A 270 -10.07 9.54 -11.05
N PRO A 271 -9.97 10.36 -12.11
CA PRO A 271 -10.90 10.36 -13.23
C PRO A 271 -11.13 8.96 -13.83
N SER A 272 -12.34 8.67 -14.32
CA SER A 272 -12.66 7.38 -14.95
C SER A 272 -11.70 7.08 -16.12
N GLY A 273 -11.24 5.83 -16.22
CA GLY A 273 -10.27 5.38 -17.22
C GLY A 273 -8.80 5.66 -16.90
N GLU A 274 -8.50 6.41 -15.83
CA GLU A 274 -7.13 6.74 -15.43
C GLU A 274 -6.60 5.81 -14.34
N SER A 275 -5.38 5.34 -14.50
CA SER A 275 -4.66 4.62 -13.45
C SER A 275 -3.21 5.07 -13.48
N TYR A 276 -2.52 5.00 -12.36
CA TYR A 276 -1.15 5.47 -12.29
C TYR A 276 -0.20 4.30 -12.19
N ILE A 277 0.92 4.43 -12.87
CA ILE A 277 2.08 3.60 -12.55
C ILE A 277 2.96 4.46 -11.65
N PRO A 278 3.38 3.99 -10.47
CA PRO A 278 4.17 4.76 -9.52
C PRO A 278 5.43 5.42 -10.08
N ASP A 279 5.99 4.93 -11.19
CA ASP A 279 7.15 5.50 -11.88
C ASP A 279 6.87 6.22 -13.20
N HIS A 280 5.62 6.29 -13.64
CA HIS A 280 5.29 6.88 -14.92
C HIS A 280 4.88 8.35 -14.80
N ARG A 281 5.18 9.10 -15.87
CA ARG A 281 5.15 10.56 -15.92
C ARG A 281 3.75 11.15 -16.10
N ALA A 282 2.72 10.31 -16.16
CA ALA A 282 1.35 10.69 -16.43
C ALA A 282 0.38 9.55 -16.10
N ALA A 283 -0.89 9.89 -15.93
CA ALA A 283 -1.99 8.93 -15.93
C ALA A 283 -1.86 7.98 -17.11
N GLN A 284 -1.99 6.68 -16.83
CA GLN A 284 -2.12 5.64 -17.83
C GLN A 284 -3.59 5.40 -18.09
N THR A 285 -3.95 5.50 -19.36
CA THR A 285 -5.24 5.03 -19.83
C THR A 285 -5.20 3.50 -19.93
N ASN A 286 -6.22 2.82 -19.41
CA ASN A 286 -6.41 1.36 -19.54
C ASN A 286 -5.60 0.42 -18.63
N GLY A 287 -5.09 0.87 -17.49
CA GLY A 287 -4.60 -0.04 -16.44
C GLY A 287 -5.75 -0.55 -15.57
N ILE A 288 -6.29 0.33 -14.74
CA ILE A 288 -7.55 0.15 -14.00
C ILE A 288 -8.52 1.19 -14.53
N LEU A 289 -9.70 0.76 -14.97
CA LEU A 289 -10.66 1.63 -15.65
C LEU A 289 -11.60 2.30 -14.66
N ASP A 290 -12.27 1.52 -13.82
CA ASP A 290 -13.27 2.07 -12.92
C ASP A 290 -13.57 1.17 -11.72
N PHE A 291 -14.25 1.74 -10.73
CA PHE A 291 -14.78 1.05 -9.56
C PHE A 291 -16.31 0.97 -9.62
N TYR A 292 -16.85 -0.17 -9.20
CA TYR A 292 -18.28 -0.41 -9.09
C TYR A 292 -18.63 -0.82 -7.67
N VAL A 293 -19.91 -0.70 -7.32
CA VAL A 293 -20.45 -1.13 -6.02
C VAL A 293 -20.07 -2.58 -5.67
N ASP A 294 -19.89 -3.42 -6.69
CA ASP A 294 -19.65 -4.85 -6.63
C ASP A 294 -18.33 -5.25 -7.32
N GLY A 295 -17.38 -4.33 -7.52
CA GLY A 295 -16.18 -4.71 -8.26
C GLY A 295 -15.36 -3.57 -8.83
N TYR A 296 -14.60 -3.92 -9.86
CA TYR A 296 -13.76 -3.00 -10.61
C TYR A 296 -13.50 -3.53 -12.01
N ASP A 297 -13.22 -2.63 -12.94
CA ASP A 297 -12.80 -2.97 -14.29
C ASP A 297 -11.29 -2.80 -14.41
N VAL A 298 -10.61 -3.84 -14.87
CA VAL A 298 -9.23 -3.76 -15.33
C VAL A 298 -9.21 -3.56 -16.83
N GLY A 299 -8.30 -2.73 -17.34
CA GLY A 299 -8.19 -2.48 -18.77
C GLY A 299 -7.34 -3.51 -19.49
N ASN A 300 -7.32 -3.42 -20.83
CA ASN A 300 -6.49 -4.29 -21.67
C ASN A 300 -5.03 -3.81 -21.61
N THR A 301 -4.26 -4.32 -20.66
CA THR A 301 -2.85 -3.95 -20.42
C THR A 301 -1.86 -4.50 -21.47
N GLY A 302 -2.35 -4.92 -22.64
CA GLY A 302 -1.56 -5.44 -23.75
C GLY A 302 -0.84 -4.40 -24.63
N GLN A 303 -1.04 -3.09 -24.44
CA GLN A 303 -0.44 -2.06 -25.31
C GLN A 303 -0.03 -0.78 -24.59
N LEU A 304 1.19 -0.74 -24.07
CA LEU A 304 1.91 0.53 -23.88
C LEU A 304 3.37 0.38 -24.30
N ARG A 305 3.59 0.24 -25.62
CA ARG A 305 4.83 0.64 -26.28
C ARG A 305 4.48 1.18 -27.67
N ASN A 306 4.23 2.50 -27.71
CA ASN A 306 4.57 3.45 -28.78
C ASN A 306 3.91 4.82 -28.48
N GLN A 307 4.18 5.39 -27.30
CA GLN A 307 4.01 6.81 -27.03
C GLN A 307 5.26 7.32 -26.32
#